data_AF-A0A3F3PNJ3-F1
#
_entry.id   AF-A0A3F3PNJ3-F1
#
_cell.length_a   1.000
_cell.length_b   1.000
_cell.length_c   1.000
_cell.angle_alpha   90.00
_cell.angle_beta   90.00
_cell.angle_gamma   90.00
#
_symmetry.space_group_name_H-M   'P 1'
#
loop_
_entity.id
_entity.type
_entity.pdbx_description
1 polymer ?
#
loop_
_entity_poly.entity_id
_entity_poly.type
_entity_poly.pdbx_seq_one_letter_code
_entity_poly.pdbx_strand_id
1 'polypeptide(L)'
;MKSKRTLMRFLRHLGQAQESGDVSEGPDPSPEEEGLAAPFSEYLATKFQVPTELHGPLLSLCLSQAAPQQTSAQYALPRIKRHLSSIGVFGPGFGALSVKWGGGSEISQVGCRALAVGGGVYVLNTGVKSVGSSIEQESDDQSRIQIQLTNDESVKSRYIVGSNWDLPAATRPSLECDKVARSISIVSSSLANLFPVTAEGGPVPVGAVVVFPGSSVGGADGAPPVYTIVHSSETGECPTGQCVVYSSVSIPGPEGQSMIEAALQKLFQSAADPNTKVLWSLRYTQLGRGASHNADLSCPSKNVICLPPVSLDLAFDDTLIDTVKKAWELIMGEEAAQHEFMKFEDREGAYEE
;
A
#
# COMPACT_ATOMS: atom_id res chain seq x y z
N MET A 1 -33.09 -13.21 -5.98
CA MET A 1 -32.85 -13.89 -7.28
C MET A 1 -32.31 -12.94 -8.36
N LYS A 2 -32.96 -11.80 -8.64
CA LYS A 2 -32.50 -10.82 -9.66
C LYS A 2 -31.13 -10.20 -9.32
N SER A 3 -30.92 -9.71 -8.10
CA SER A 3 -29.64 -9.13 -7.64
C SER A 3 -28.46 -10.10 -7.79
N LYS A 4 -28.64 -11.38 -7.42
CA LYS A 4 -27.62 -12.44 -7.60
C LYS A 4 -27.26 -12.67 -9.07
N ARG A 5 -28.25 -12.71 -9.97
CA ARG A 5 -28.01 -12.91 -11.41
C ARG A 5 -27.22 -11.74 -12.00
N THR A 6 -27.58 -10.51 -11.63
CA THR A 6 -26.89 -9.31 -12.09
C THR A 6 -25.46 -9.24 -11.56
N LEU A 7 -25.25 -9.57 -10.28
CA LEU A 7 -23.92 -9.69 -9.70
C LEU A 7 -23.07 -10.73 -10.43
N MET A 8 -23.61 -11.94 -10.69
CA MET A 8 -22.88 -12.97 -11.43
C MET A 8 -22.54 -12.55 -12.86
N ARG A 9 -23.39 -11.74 -13.52
CA ARG A 9 -23.08 -11.17 -14.84
C ARG A 9 -21.88 -10.22 -14.76
N PHE A 10 -21.85 -9.35 -13.76
CA PHE A 10 -20.72 -8.44 -13.52
C PHE A 10 -19.43 -9.21 -13.20
N LEU A 11 -19.49 -10.18 -12.27
CA LEU A 11 -18.33 -11.00 -11.90
C LEU A 11 -17.79 -11.81 -13.08
N ARG A 12 -18.66 -12.38 -13.93
CA ARG A 12 -18.23 -13.07 -15.15
C ARG A 12 -17.57 -12.13 -16.15
N HIS A 13 -18.07 -10.91 -16.29
CA HIS A 13 -17.46 -9.92 -17.17
C HIS A 13 -16.02 -9.61 -16.73
N LEU A 14 -15.78 -9.45 -15.42
CA LEU A 14 -14.43 -9.29 -14.88
C LEU A 14 -13.51 -10.48 -15.16
N GLY A 15 -14.06 -11.71 -15.14
CA GLY A 15 -13.33 -12.94 -15.44
C GLY A 15 -13.06 -13.18 -16.93
N GLN A 16 -13.95 -12.75 -17.84
CA GLN A 16 -13.77 -12.93 -19.29
C GLN A 16 -12.63 -12.05 -19.85
N ALA A 17 -12.47 -10.83 -19.32
CA ALA A 17 -11.32 -9.97 -19.61
C ALA A 17 -9.97 -10.54 -19.13
N GLN A 18 -9.94 -11.76 -18.57
CA GLN A 18 -8.72 -12.49 -18.20
C GLN A 18 -8.30 -13.50 -19.28
N GLU A 19 -9.24 -14.02 -20.07
CA GLU A 19 -8.98 -15.02 -21.13
C GLU A 19 -8.58 -14.37 -22.45
N SER A 20 -9.13 -13.19 -22.75
CA SER A 20 -8.78 -12.37 -23.90
C SER A 20 -7.63 -11.42 -23.53
N GLY A 21 -6.39 -11.90 -23.56
CA GLY A 21 -5.19 -11.07 -23.42
C GLY A 21 -4.93 -10.15 -24.62
N ASP A 22 -5.97 -9.70 -25.31
CA ASP A 22 -5.90 -8.97 -26.57
C ASP A 22 -6.08 -7.47 -26.28
N VAL A 23 -4.96 -6.78 -26.08
CA VAL A 23 -4.93 -5.31 -26.13
C VAL A 23 -5.05 -4.95 -27.61
N SER A 24 -6.28 -4.73 -28.07
CA SER A 24 -6.55 -4.21 -29.41
C SER A 24 -5.97 -2.80 -29.53
N GLU A 25 -4.75 -2.67 -30.07
CA GLU A 25 -4.13 -1.42 -30.53
C GLU A 25 -4.85 -0.88 -31.80
N GLY A 26 -6.12 -0.48 -31.64
CA GLY A 26 -6.90 0.24 -32.65
C GLY A 26 -7.07 1.72 -32.27
N PRO A 27 -7.26 2.65 -33.23
CA PRO A 27 -7.41 4.08 -32.94
C PRO A 27 -8.76 4.47 -32.32
N ASP A 28 -9.72 3.53 -32.26
CA ASP A 28 -11.04 3.73 -31.66
C ASP A 28 -11.10 3.01 -30.30
N PRO A 29 -11.58 3.67 -29.23
CA PRO A 29 -11.71 3.04 -27.92
C PRO A 29 -12.66 1.84 -28.04
N SER A 30 -12.24 0.68 -27.55
CA SER A 30 -13.09 -0.50 -27.51
C SER A 30 -14.35 -0.19 -26.68
N PRO A 31 -15.48 -0.89 -26.90
CA PRO A 31 -16.69 -0.76 -26.05
C PRO A 31 -16.45 -1.04 -24.55
N GLU A 32 -15.24 -1.49 -24.19
CA GLU A 32 -14.74 -1.78 -22.85
C GLU A 32 -14.28 -0.51 -22.11
N GLU A 33 -13.89 0.55 -22.82
CA GLU A 33 -13.38 1.81 -22.24
C GLU A 33 -14.47 2.85 -21.97
N GLU A 34 -15.66 2.65 -22.52
CA GLU A 34 -16.76 3.61 -22.42
C GLU A 34 -17.34 3.65 -20.99
N GLY A 35 -17.26 4.84 -20.37
CA GLY A 35 -17.80 5.10 -19.03
C GLY A 35 -16.83 4.81 -17.88
N LEU A 36 -15.56 4.46 -18.16
CA LEU A 36 -14.57 4.16 -17.11
C LEU A 36 -14.23 5.36 -16.22
N ALA A 37 -14.32 6.58 -16.75
CA ALA A 37 -14.10 7.80 -15.99
C ALA A 37 -15.25 8.13 -15.03
N ALA A 38 -16.45 7.56 -15.25
CA ALA A 38 -17.61 7.80 -14.41
C ALA A 38 -17.44 7.18 -13.01
N PRO A 39 -18.16 7.68 -11.99
CA PRO A 39 -18.19 7.06 -10.68
C PRO A 39 -18.58 5.58 -10.78
N PHE A 40 -17.90 4.72 -10.03
CA PHE A 40 -18.10 3.28 -10.13
C PHE A 40 -19.55 2.85 -9.84
N SER A 41 -20.22 3.53 -8.91
CA SER A 41 -21.64 3.30 -8.61
C SER A 41 -22.54 3.58 -9.82
N GLU A 42 -22.24 4.63 -10.59
CA GLU A 42 -22.95 4.98 -11.83
C GLU A 42 -22.67 3.95 -12.92
N TYR A 43 -21.40 3.55 -13.08
CA TYR A 43 -21.01 2.50 -14.02
C TYR A 43 -21.74 1.17 -13.74
N LEU A 44 -21.81 0.76 -12.46
CA LEU A 44 -22.54 -0.42 -12.02
C LEU A 44 -24.05 -0.34 -12.34
N ALA A 45 -24.67 0.83 -12.12
CA ALA A 45 -26.08 1.03 -12.37
C ALA A 45 -26.41 1.08 -13.88
N THR A 46 -25.59 1.75 -14.67
CA THR A 46 -25.85 2.00 -16.10
C THR A 46 -25.49 0.80 -16.98
N LYS A 47 -24.26 0.28 -16.89
CA LYS A 47 -23.77 -0.82 -17.74
C LYS A 47 -24.30 -2.18 -17.28
N PHE A 48 -24.37 -2.41 -15.97
CA PHE A 48 -24.70 -3.73 -15.42
C PHE A 48 -26.06 -3.80 -14.74
N GLN A 49 -26.73 -2.69 -14.46
CA GLN A 49 -27.99 -2.65 -13.72
C GLN A 49 -27.89 -3.28 -12.32
N VAL A 50 -26.71 -3.19 -11.70
CA VAL A 50 -26.47 -3.73 -10.36
C VAL A 50 -27.29 -2.92 -9.34
N PRO A 51 -28.11 -3.58 -8.50
CA PRO A 51 -28.88 -2.91 -7.45
C PRO A 51 -27.98 -2.13 -6.47
N THR A 52 -28.46 -0.98 -5.98
CA THR A 52 -27.73 -0.09 -5.07
C THR A 52 -27.29 -0.75 -3.77
N GLU A 53 -28.06 -1.73 -3.29
CA GLU A 53 -27.74 -2.56 -2.11
C GLU A 53 -26.41 -3.33 -2.25
N LEU A 54 -25.94 -3.58 -3.48
CA LEU A 54 -24.67 -4.27 -3.75
C LEU A 54 -23.51 -3.31 -4.05
N HIS A 55 -23.77 -2.01 -4.19
CA HIS A 55 -22.72 -1.03 -4.52
C HIS A 55 -21.70 -0.90 -3.39
N GLY A 56 -22.18 -0.79 -2.14
CA GLY A 56 -21.31 -0.69 -0.95
C GLY A 56 -20.32 -1.85 -0.82
N PRO A 57 -20.79 -3.12 -0.82
CA PRO A 57 -19.90 -4.28 -0.80
C PRO A 57 -18.89 -4.31 -1.96
N LEU A 58 -19.29 -3.94 -3.18
CA LEU A 58 -18.37 -3.91 -4.32
C LEU A 58 -17.33 -2.79 -4.19
N LEU A 59 -17.73 -1.60 -3.74
CA LEU A 59 -16.83 -0.48 -3.46
C LEU A 59 -15.81 -0.83 -2.37
N SER A 60 -16.19 -1.60 -1.34
CA SER A 60 -15.26 -1.99 -0.28
C SER A 60 -14.12 -2.89 -0.78
N LEU A 61 -14.33 -3.65 -1.87
CA LEU A 61 -13.28 -4.47 -2.47
C LEU A 61 -12.21 -3.63 -3.20
N CYS A 62 -12.52 -2.37 -3.51
CA CYS A 62 -11.61 -1.47 -4.21
C CYS A 62 -10.58 -0.81 -3.28
N LEU A 63 -10.76 -0.86 -1.96
CA LEU A 63 -9.88 -0.18 -0.99
C LEU A 63 -9.67 1.32 -1.29
N SER A 64 -10.66 1.97 -1.92
CA SER A 64 -10.60 3.39 -2.29
C SER A 64 -10.81 4.28 -1.08
N GLN A 65 -9.86 5.17 -0.79
CA GLN A 65 -9.99 6.19 0.25
C GLN A 65 -10.78 7.42 -0.19
N ALA A 66 -11.10 7.54 -1.48
CA ALA A 66 -11.96 8.61 -1.98
C ALA A 66 -13.44 8.32 -1.66
N ALA A 67 -14.27 9.37 -1.70
CA ALA A 67 -15.71 9.19 -1.59
C ALA A 67 -16.25 8.26 -2.69
N PRO A 68 -17.35 7.53 -2.47
CA PRO A 68 -17.97 6.68 -3.48
C PRO A 68 -18.25 7.39 -4.82
N GLN A 69 -18.62 8.68 -4.76
CA GLN A 69 -18.90 9.52 -5.92
C GLN A 69 -17.64 9.97 -6.66
N GLN A 70 -16.48 9.91 -6.01
CA GLN A 70 -15.17 10.27 -6.58
C GLN A 70 -14.36 9.05 -7.01
N THR A 71 -14.80 7.84 -6.65
CA THR A 71 -14.14 6.59 -7.03
C THR A 71 -14.59 6.20 -8.44
N SER A 72 -13.72 6.40 -9.43
CA SER A 72 -14.01 6.05 -10.83
C SER A 72 -14.06 4.54 -11.06
N ALA A 73 -14.76 4.10 -12.11
CA ALA A 73 -14.74 2.71 -12.53
C ALA A 73 -13.33 2.26 -12.98
N GLN A 74 -12.55 3.16 -13.59
CA GLN A 74 -11.15 2.93 -13.96
C GLN A 74 -10.27 2.58 -12.74
N TYR A 75 -10.52 3.21 -11.59
CA TYR A 75 -9.82 2.89 -10.34
C TYR A 75 -10.30 1.56 -9.73
N ALA A 76 -11.63 1.36 -9.72
CA ALA A 76 -12.29 0.26 -9.02
C ALA A 76 -12.13 -1.10 -9.71
N LEU A 77 -12.37 -1.18 -11.02
CA LEU A 77 -12.45 -2.45 -11.75
C LEU A 77 -11.16 -3.28 -11.67
N PRO A 78 -9.95 -2.72 -11.89
CA PRO A 78 -8.72 -3.49 -11.79
C PRO A 78 -8.48 -4.05 -10.38
N ARG A 79 -8.87 -3.29 -9.34
CA ARG A 79 -8.71 -3.70 -7.94
C ARG A 79 -9.67 -4.81 -7.54
N ILE A 80 -10.94 -4.72 -7.95
CA ILE A 80 -11.90 -5.82 -7.75
C ILE A 80 -11.43 -7.07 -8.51
N LYS A 81 -10.99 -6.91 -9.77
CA LYS A 81 -10.46 -8.02 -10.57
C LYS A 81 -9.29 -8.69 -9.86
N ARG A 82 -8.32 -7.90 -9.37
CA ARG A 82 -7.19 -8.41 -8.57
C ARG A 82 -7.68 -9.20 -7.36
N HIS A 83 -8.56 -8.62 -6.54
CA HIS A 83 -9.10 -9.31 -5.35
C HIS A 83 -9.72 -10.66 -5.70
N LEU A 84 -10.58 -10.71 -6.71
CA LEU A 84 -11.25 -11.95 -7.13
C LEU A 84 -10.25 -12.97 -7.68
N SER A 85 -9.24 -12.54 -8.44
CA SER A 85 -8.20 -13.42 -8.98
C SER A 85 -7.23 -13.95 -7.92
N SER A 86 -7.08 -13.26 -6.79
CA SER A 86 -6.23 -13.70 -5.68
C SER A 86 -6.86 -14.83 -4.86
N ILE A 87 -8.19 -14.99 -4.91
CA ILE A 87 -8.88 -16.01 -4.12
C ILE A 87 -8.46 -17.41 -4.61
N GLY A 88 -7.92 -18.20 -3.69
CA GLY A 88 -7.52 -19.58 -3.96
C GLY A 88 -6.09 -19.76 -4.48
N VAL A 89 -5.36 -18.68 -4.80
CA VAL A 89 -3.97 -18.75 -5.33
C VAL A 89 -3.04 -19.52 -4.38
N PHE A 90 -3.20 -19.34 -3.07
CA PHE A 90 -2.43 -20.05 -2.04
C PHE A 90 -3.21 -21.21 -1.39
N GLY A 91 -4.31 -21.65 -2.03
CA GLY A 91 -5.20 -22.70 -1.52
C GLY A 91 -6.54 -22.18 -1.01
N PRO A 92 -7.46 -23.09 -0.64
CA PRO A 92 -8.80 -22.73 -0.17
C PRO A 92 -8.79 -21.74 1.00
N GLY A 93 -9.64 -20.72 0.95
CA GLY A 93 -9.81 -19.74 2.02
C GLY A 93 -8.82 -18.57 2.00
N PHE A 94 -7.75 -18.64 1.20
CA PHE A 94 -6.83 -17.52 1.02
C PHE A 94 -7.35 -16.52 -0.02
N GLY A 95 -7.56 -15.27 0.39
CA GLY A 95 -7.79 -14.12 -0.52
C GLY A 95 -6.69 -13.06 -0.48
N ALA A 96 -5.82 -13.11 0.53
CA ALA A 96 -4.66 -12.26 0.74
C ALA A 96 -3.69 -12.96 1.71
N LEU A 97 -2.46 -12.44 1.81
CA LEU A 97 -1.46 -12.87 2.78
C LEU A 97 -1.15 -11.73 3.76
N SER A 98 -0.81 -12.08 4.99
CA SER A 98 -0.28 -11.16 5.99
C SER A 98 1.10 -11.64 6.45
N VAL A 99 2.02 -10.70 6.62
CA VAL A 99 3.37 -10.99 7.13
C VAL A 99 3.33 -10.85 8.65
N LYS A 100 3.72 -11.91 9.33
CA LYS A 100 3.79 -11.96 10.80
C LYS A 100 4.82 -10.96 11.33
N TRP A 101 4.60 -10.45 12.54
CA TRP A 101 5.51 -9.60 13.32
C TRP A 101 5.74 -8.15 12.86
N GLY A 102 4.95 -7.63 11.92
CA GLY A 102 5.03 -6.20 11.56
C GLY A 102 4.80 -5.87 10.10
N GLY A 103 4.29 -6.80 9.28
CA GLY A 103 3.92 -6.50 7.91
C GLY A 103 5.13 -6.09 7.06
N GLY A 104 5.08 -4.86 6.52
CA GLY A 104 6.12 -4.32 5.64
C GLY A 104 7.48 -4.08 6.31
N SER A 105 7.55 -3.92 7.63
CA SER A 105 8.84 -3.73 8.32
C SER A 105 9.73 -4.98 8.25
N GLU A 106 9.13 -6.17 8.27
CA GLU A 106 9.85 -7.43 8.12
C GLU A 106 10.38 -7.61 6.69
N ILE A 107 9.59 -7.21 5.69
CA ILE A 107 10.02 -7.22 4.27
C ILE A 107 11.26 -6.32 4.09
N SER A 108 11.24 -5.11 4.67
CA SER A 108 12.39 -4.22 4.64
C SER A 108 13.62 -4.85 5.30
N GLN A 109 13.45 -5.54 6.43
CA GLN A 109 14.55 -6.23 7.12
C GLN A 109 15.10 -7.41 6.32
N VAL A 110 14.27 -8.13 5.56
CA VAL A 110 14.74 -9.17 4.62
C VAL A 110 15.65 -8.56 3.56
N GLY A 111 15.23 -7.43 2.96
CA GLY A 111 16.08 -6.67 2.03
C GLY A 111 17.39 -6.23 2.68
N CYS A 112 17.33 -5.74 3.93
CA CYS A 112 18.52 -5.32 4.64
C CYS A 112 19.49 -6.46 4.95
N ARG A 113 18.96 -7.63 5.33
CA ARG A 113 19.75 -8.84 5.54
C ARG A 113 20.45 -9.27 4.26
N ALA A 114 19.75 -9.26 3.13
CA ALA A 114 20.33 -9.60 1.84
C ALA A 114 21.51 -8.68 1.49
N LEU A 115 21.37 -7.36 1.70
CA LEU A 115 22.45 -6.41 1.49
C LEU A 115 23.65 -6.67 2.42
N ALA A 116 23.40 -6.93 3.71
CA ALA A 116 24.46 -7.22 4.67
C ALA A 116 25.26 -8.49 4.30
N VAL A 117 24.56 -9.55 3.85
CA VAL A 117 25.18 -10.78 3.34
C VAL A 117 25.98 -10.52 2.06
N GLY A 118 25.60 -9.53 1.26
CA GLY A 118 26.35 -9.03 0.12
C GLY A 118 27.54 -8.13 0.47
N GLY A 119 27.83 -7.92 1.76
CA GLY A 119 28.95 -7.07 2.23
C GLY A 119 28.58 -5.61 2.50
N GLY A 120 27.30 -5.25 2.41
CA GLY A 120 26.84 -3.91 2.78
C GLY A 120 26.90 -3.65 4.29
N VAL A 121 27.12 -2.39 4.66
CA VAL A 121 27.28 -1.96 6.05
C VAL A 121 26.07 -1.13 6.49
N TYR A 122 25.54 -1.43 7.67
CA TYR A 122 24.43 -0.69 8.29
C TYR A 122 24.91 0.13 9.47
N VAL A 123 24.48 1.39 9.51
CA VAL A 123 24.69 2.29 10.64
C VAL A 123 23.33 2.88 11.04
N LEU A 124 22.83 2.49 12.20
CA LEU A 124 21.60 3.06 12.77
C LEU A 124 21.88 4.32 13.58
N ASN A 125 20.84 5.08 13.90
CA ASN A 125 20.93 6.33 14.67
C ASN A 125 21.91 7.36 14.05
N THR A 126 22.10 7.29 12.72
CA THR A 126 22.99 8.17 11.96
C THR A 126 22.29 8.56 10.67
N GLY A 127 21.99 9.85 10.51
CA GLY A 127 21.37 10.42 9.32
C GLY A 127 22.34 11.22 8.47
N VAL A 128 21.82 11.78 7.38
CA VAL A 128 22.58 12.66 6.47
C VAL A 128 22.41 14.12 6.90
N LYS A 129 23.52 14.76 7.31
CA LYS A 129 23.55 16.16 7.75
C LYS A 129 23.65 17.12 6.57
N SER A 130 24.54 16.84 5.63
CA SER A 130 24.67 17.59 4.38
C SER A 130 25.29 16.76 3.27
N VAL A 131 25.03 17.16 2.03
CA VAL A 131 25.61 16.58 0.82
C VAL A 131 26.43 17.68 0.15
N GLY A 132 27.72 17.45 -0.02
CA GLY A 132 28.65 18.37 -0.70
C GLY A 132 28.55 18.28 -2.22
N SER A 133 29.18 19.22 -2.92
CA SER A 133 29.32 19.18 -4.38
C SER A 133 30.27 18.07 -4.83
N SER A 134 30.09 17.60 -6.06
CA SER A 134 30.99 16.63 -6.69
C SER A 134 32.44 17.15 -6.68
N ILE A 135 33.38 16.29 -6.31
CA ILE A 135 34.80 16.65 -6.30
C ILE A 135 35.30 16.60 -7.75
N GLU A 136 35.43 17.77 -8.39
CA GLU A 136 35.78 17.98 -9.82
C GLU A 136 37.16 17.45 -10.26
N GLN A 137 37.91 16.78 -9.37
CA GLN A 137 39.28 16.32 -9.65
C GLN A 137 39.36 14.89 -10.23
N GLU A 138 38.24 14.17 -10.30
CA GLU A 138 38.18 12.83 -10.91
C GLU A 138 37.47 12.95 -12.27
N SER A 139 37.93 12.19 -13.28
CA SER A 139 37.26 12.08 -14.59
C SER A 139 35.74 11.90 -14.40
N ASP A 140 34.91 12.48 -15.26
CA ASP A 140 33.44 12.63 -15.10
C ASP A 140 32.68 11.34 -14.68
N ASP A 141 33.28 10.18 -14.95
CA ASP A 141 32.76 8.85 -14.64
C ASP A 141 33.11 8.29 -13.23
N GLN A 142 33.98 8.96 -12.48
CA GLN A 142 34.34 8.56 -11.10
C GLN A 142 33.96 9.58 -10.03
N SER A 143 33.41 10.74 -10.43
CA SER A 143 33.09 11.83 -9.52
C SER A 143 32.32 11.37 -8.27
N ARG A 144 32.93 11.60 -7.10
CA ARG A 144 32.33 11.27 -5.80
C ARG A 144 31.77 12.51 -5.13
N ILE A 145 30.65 12.32 -4.43
CA ILE A 145 30.09 13.29 -3.51
C ILE A 145 30.58 13.00 -2.09
N GLN A 146 30.91 14.06 -1.35
CA GLN A 146 31.18 13.96 0.08
C GLN A 146 29.88 14.14 0.85
N ILE A 147 29.60 13.22 1.77
CA ILE A 147 28.39 13.20 2.59
C ILE A 147 28.82 13.35 4.03
N GLN A 148 28.30 14.39 4.69
CA GLN A 148 28.50 14.60 6.11
C GLN A 148 27.36 13.92 6.88
N LEU A 149 27.72 13.08 7.84
CA LEU A 149 26.78 12.35 8.68
C LEU A 149 26.48 13.11 9.97
N THR A 150 25.38 12.75 10.65
CA THR A 150 24.95 13.39 11.90
C THR A 150 25.83 13.06 13.10
N ASN A 151 26.65 12.00 13.02
CA ASN A 151 27.67 11.65 14.01
C ASN A 151 29.02 12.37 13.78
N ASP A 152 29.01 13.39 12.91
CA ASP A 152 30.16 14.18 12.48
C ASP A 152 31.24 13.42 11.66
N GLU A 153 30.99 12.17 11.28
CA GLU A 153 31.80 11.46 10.29
C GLU A 153 31.50 11.92 8.86
N SER A 154 32.46 11.67 7.97
CA SER A 154 32.39 12.01 6.55
C SER A 154 32.62 10.76 5.70
N VAL A 155 31.74 10.50 4.75
CA VAL A 155 31.87 9.41 3.79
C VAL A 155 31.87 9.94 2.35
N LYS A 156 32.44 9.17 1.42
CA LYS A 156 32.45 9.50 -0.01
C LYS A 156 31.74 8.39 -0.77
N SER A 157 30.82 8.76 -1.66
CA SER A 157 30.06 7.82 -2.50
C SER A 157 29.89 8.37 -3.91
N ARG A 158 29.64 7.49 -4.89
CA ARG A 158 29.20 7.88 -6.24
C ARG A 158 27.74 8.27 -6.29
N TYR A 159 26.90 7.61 -5.48
CA TYR A 159 25.47 7.87 -5.41
C TYR A 159 24.99 7.97 -3.97
N ILE A 160 23.96 8.77 -3.77
CA ILE A 160 23.13 8.75 -2.56
C ILE A 160 21.68 8.51 -2.99
N VAL A 161 21.04 7.55 -2.33
CA VAL A 161 19.62 7.25 -2.49
C VAL A 161 18.93 7.53 -1.16
N GLY A 162 17.83 8.26 -1.18
CA GLY A 162 17.04 8.52 0.01
C GLY A 162 15.66 9.05 -0.35
N SER A 163 14.75 9.07 0.61
CA SER A 163 13.45 9.71 0.44
C SER A 163 13.49 11.19 0.78
N ASN A 164 12.35 11.86 0.58
CA ASN A 164 12.10 13.20 1.09
C ASN A 164 12.22 13.33 2.61
N TRP A 165 12.32 12.24 3.37
CA TRP A 165 12.54 12.28 4.83
C TRP A 165 13.99 12.07 5.22
N ASP A 166 14.79 11.46 4.35
CA ASP A 166 16.18 11.07 4.64
C ASP A 166 17.19 12.12 4.16
N LEU A 167 16.91 12.76 3.02
CA LEU A 167 17.83 13.73 2.42
C LEU A 167 17.72 15.11 3.10
N PRO A 168 18.78 15.94 3.12
CA PRO A 168 18.70 17.32 3.64
C PRO A 168 17.76 18.21 2.83
N ALA A 169 17.17 19.24 3.45
CA ALA A 169 16.17 20.10 2.79
C ALA A 169 16.69 20.81 1.53
N ALA A 170 17.96 21.21 1.53
CA ALA A 170 18.61 21.86 0.40
C ALA A 170 18.77 20.94 -0.83
N THR A 171 18.66 19.62 -0.63
CA THR A 171 18.84 18.59 -1.67
C THR A 171 17.53 17.99 -2.12
N ARG A 172 16.39 18.41 -1.56
CA ARG A 172 15.08 17.83 -1.84
C ARG A 172 14.27 18.69 -2.83
N PRO A 173 13.50 18.08 -3.73
CA PRO A 173 12.50 18.81 -4.52
C PRO A 173 11.39 19.36 -3.60
N SER A 174 10.81 20.52 -3.94
CA SER A 174 9.58 20.97 -3.26
C SER A 174 8.47 19.97 -3.60
N LEU A 175 7.86 19.35 -2.59
CA LEU A 175 6.83 18.36 -2.84
C LEU A 175 5.57 18.62 -2.02
N GLU A 176 4.45 18.66 -2.72
CA GLU A 176 3.14 18.62 -2.12
C GLU A 176 2.82 17.16 -1.78
N CYS A 177 2.67 16.88 -0.48
CA CYS A 177 2.20 15.60 0.01
C CYS A 177 0.72 15.70 0.38
N ASP A 178 -0.02 14.66 0.04
CA ASP A 178 -1.34 14.43 0.58
C ASP A 178 -1.26 14.09 2.07
N LYS A 179 -2.40 14.26 2.74
CA LYS A 179 -2.52 14.06 4.18
C LYS A 179 -3.72 13.18 4.49
N VAL A 180 -3.49 12.13 5.27
CA VAL A 180 -4.56 11.23 5.74
C VAL A 180 -4.50 11.10 7.25
N ALA A 181 -5.65 10.99 7.90
CA ALA A 181 -5.71 10.60 9.30
C ALA A 181 -5.55 9.08 9.41
N ARG A 182 -4.69 8.64 10.32
CA ARG A 182 -4.54 7.24 10.69
C ARG A 182 -4.58 7.06 12.20
N SER A 183 -4.98 5.87 12.62
CA SER A 183 -4.82 5.42 14.00
C SER A 183 -4.37 3.97 14.05
N ILE A 184 -3.66 3.66 15.13
CA ILE A 184 -3.41 2.30 15.60
C ILE A 184 -4.13 2.18 16.94
N SER A 185 -4.92 1.13 17.12
CA SER A 185 -5.65 0.89 18.37
C SER A 185 -5.50 -0.57 18.78
N ILE A 186 -5.06 -0.79 20.01
CA ILE A 186 -5.06 -2.13 20.62
C ILE A 186 -6.37 -2.28 21.37
N VAL A 187 -7.11 -3.34 21.07
CA VAL A 187 -8.43 -3.59 21.66
C VAL A 187 -8.41 -4.85 22.54
N SER A 188 -9.18 -4.82 23.61
CA SER A 188 -9.18 -5.86 24.65
C SER A 188 -9.83 -7.19 24.25
N SER A 189 -10.47 -7.24 23.08
CA SER A 189 -11.22 -8.39 22.59
C SER A 189 -10.49 -9.02 21.41
N SER A 190 -10.63 -10.34 21.25
CA SER A 190 -10.12 -11.08 20.10
C SER A 190 -10.96 -10.85 18.84
N LEU A 191 -12.15 -10.23 18.97
CA LEU A 191 -13.09 -9.98 17.88
C LEU A 191 -13.29 -11.19 16.96
N ALA A 192 -13.32 -12.40 17.54
CA ALA A 192 -13.27 -13.66 16.80
C ALA A 192 -14.32 -13.80 15.69
N ASN A 193 -15.48 -13.15 15.86
CA ASN A 193 -16.56 -13.10 14.87
C ASN A 193 -16.14 -12.46 13.52
N LEU A 194 -15.07 -11.65 13.49
CA LEU A 194 -14.51 -11.06 12.28
C LEU A 194 -13.63 -12.02 11.48
N PHE A 195 -13.27 -13.17 12.05
CA PHE A 195 -12.34 -14.13 11.46
C PHE A 195 -13.00 -15.50 11.20
N PRO A 196 -14.16 -15.57 10.53
CA PRO A 196 -14.80 -16.84 10.22
C PRO A 196 -13.95 -17.62 9.20
N VAL A 197 -13.87 -18.95 9.37
CA VAL A 197 -13.30 -19.81 8.33
C VAL A 197 -14.16 -19.67 7.06
N THR A 198 -13.53 -19.25 5.96
CA THR A 198 -14.24 -18.87 4.72
C THR A 198 -14.36 -20.02 3.71
N ALA A 199 -13.60 -21.10 3.88
CA ALA A 199 -13.62 -22.28 3.03
C ALA A 199 -13.29 -23.55 3.82
N GLU A 200 -13.89 -24.67 3.43
CA GLU A 200 -13.55 -25.98 3.99
C GLU A 200 -12.07 -26.31 3.75
N GLY A 201 -11.37 -26.74 4.80
CA GLY A 201 -9.92 -27.00 4.75
C GLY A 201 -9.04 -25.74 4.68
N GLY A 202 -9.62 -24.53 4.68
CA GLY A 202 -8.88 -23.27 4.74
C GLY A 202 -8.43 -22.92 6.17
N PRO A 203 -7.40 -22.07 6.32
CA PRO A 203 -6.95 -21.60 7.63
C PRO A 203 -7.97 -20.62 8.24
N VAL A 204 -7.82 -20.35 9.54
CA VAL A 204 -8.52 -19.25 10.20
C VAL A 204 -7.90 -17.93 9.71
N PRO A 205 -8.70 -16.97 9.18
CA PRO A 205 -8.18 -15.67 8.78
C PRO A 205 -7.54 -14.93 9.96
N VAL A 206 -6.40 -14.29 9.71
CA VAL A 206 -5.72 -13.48 10.75
C VAL A 206 -6.02 -11.99 10.66
N GLY A 207 -6.70 -11.58 9.58
CA GLY A 207 -6.99 -10.19 9.26
C GLY A 207 -8.38 -10.03 8.64
N ALA A 208 -9.02 -8.88 8.90
CA ALA A 208 -10.30 -8.51 8.34
C ALA A 208 -10.30 -7.03 7.93
N VAL A 209 -10.88 -6.70 6.78
CA VAL A 209 -11.09 -5.32 6.34
C VAL A 209 -12.55 -4.95 6.59
N VAL A 210 -12.78 -3.91 7.37
CA VAL A 210 -14.10 -3.36 7.68
C VAL A 210 -14.18 -1.93 7.17
N VAL A 211 -15.29 -1.61 6.49
CA VAL A 211 -15.48 -0.31 5.86
C VAL A 211 -16.74 0.34 6.41
N PHE A 212 -16.61 1.59 6.84
CA PHE A 212 -17.72 2.40 7.31
C PHE A 212 -17.93 3.56 6.32
N PRO A 213 -19.13 3.68 5.70
CA PRO A 213 -19.46 4.86 4.90
C PRO A 213 -19.28 6.13 5.73
N GLY A 214 -18.75 7.21 5.15
CA GLY A 214 -18.46 8.46 5.87
C GLY A 214 -19.69 9.02 6.59
N SER A 215 -20.85 8.99 5.94
CA SER A 215 -22.14 9.39 6.51
C SER A 215 -22.57 8.57 7.72
N SER A 216 -22.07 7.34 7.86
CA SER A 216 -22.36 6.49 9.01
C SER A 216 -21.50 6.84 10.23
N VAL A 217 -20.40 7.56 10.07
CA VAL A 217 -19.43 7.83 11.16
C VAL A 217 -19.25 9.32 11.42
N GLY A 218 -20.33 10.09 11.22
CA GLY A 218 -20.37 11.52 11.52
C GLY A 218 -19.76 12.42 10.45
N GLY A 219 -19.35 11.88 9.30
CA GLY A 219 -18.95 12.67 8.16
C GLY A 219 -20.14 13.35 7.47
N ALA A 220 -19.87 14.49 6.81
CA ALA A 220 -20.84 15.16 5.95
C ALA A 220 -21.25 14.27 4.76
N ASP A 221 -22.29 14.68 4.03
CA ASP A 221 -22.66 13.99 2.79
C ASP A 221 -21.51 14.04 1.78
N GLY A 222 -21.24 12.90 1.13
CA GLY A 222 -20.06 12.73 0.28
C GLY A 222 -18.71 12.63 1.01
N ALA A 223 -18.68 12.50 2.35
CA ALA A 223 -17.43 12.25 3.07
C ALA A 223 -16.79 10.90 2.68
N PRO A 224 -15.45 10.81 2.62
CA PRO A 224 -14.76 9.56 2.34
C PRO A 224 -15.06 8.50 3.41
N PRO A 225 -15.02 7.21 3.03
CA PRO A 225 -15.20 6.11 3.96
C PRO A 225 -14.04 6.00 4.95
N VAL A 226 -14.33 5.46 6.14
CA VAL A 226 -13.29 5.01 7.07
C VAL A 226 -13.02 3.53 6.81
N TYR A 227 -11.78 3.21 6.49
CA TYR A 227 -11.30 1.82 6.42
C TYR A 227 -10.66 1.43 7.74
N THR A 228 -10.91 0.19 8.14
CA THR A 228 -10.33 -0.41 9.33
C THR A 228 -9.82 -1.80 8.99
N ILE A 229 -8.53 -2.04 9.19
CA ILE A 229 -7.88 -3.33 9.03
C ILE A 229 -7.65 -3.88 10.44
N VAL A 230 -8.37 -4.96 10.77
CA VAL A 230 -8.31 -5.61 12.09
C VAL A 230 -7.40 -6.82 11.98
N HIS A 231 -6.35 -6.87 12.78
CA HIS A 231 -5.44 -8.00 12.90
C HIS A 231 -5.68 -8.74 14.23
N SER A 232 -5.81 -10.06 14.15
CA SER A 232 -5.85 -10.95 15.32
C SER A 232 -4.47 -11.08 15.97
N SER A 233 -4.41 -11.64 17.18
CA SER A 233 -3.14 -11.92 17.85
C SER A 233 -2.21 -12.90 17.10
N GLU A 234 -2.74 -13.67 16.14
CA GLU A 234 -1.95 -14.62 15.34
C GLU A 234 -0.93 -13.93 14.41
N THR A 235 -1.13 -12.64 14.10
CA THR A 235 -0.13 -11.84 13.39
C THR A 235 1.11 -11.56 14.23
N GLY A 236 1.06 -11.78 15.56
CA GLY A 236 2.17 -11.51 16.47
C GLY A 236 2.35 -10.02 16.80
N GLU A 237 1.41 -9.16 16.39
CA GLU A 237 1.47 -7.71 16.64
C GLU A 237 0.87 -7.29 17.99
N CYS A 238 0.11 -8.18 18.64
CA CYS A 238 -0.44 -7.96 19.98
C CYS A 238 -0.54 -9.26 20.80
N PRO A 239 -0.69 -9.17 22.14
CA PRO A 239 -0.89 -10.34 22.99
C PRO A 239 -2.13 -11.16 22.62
N THR A 240 -2.11 -12.46 22.99
CA THR A 240 -3.25 -13.36 22.81
C THR A 240 -4.53 -12.81 23.44
N GLY A 241 -5.64 -12.93 22.73
CA GLY A 241 -6.96 -12.45 23.17
C GLY A 241 -7.23 -10.98 22.87
N GLN A 242 -6.29 -10.29 22.20
CA GLN A 242 -6.43 -8.91 21.75
C GLN A 242 -6.40 -8.83 20.22
N CYS A 243 -6.76 -7.67 19.69
CA CYS A 243 -6.57 -7.31 18.29
C CYS A 243 -5.84 -5.97 18.17
N VAL A 244 -5.12 -5.80 17.07
CA VAL A 244 -4.66 -4.49 16.61
C VAL A 244 -5.57 -4.01 15.49
N VAL A 245 -5.96 -2.75 15.55
CA VAL A 245 -6.90 -2.13 14.62
C VAL A 245 -6.22 -0.93 13.97
N TYR A 246 -5.98 -1.02 12.66
CA TYR A 246 -5.41 0.04 11.85
C TYR A 246 -6.54 0.74 11.10
N SER A 247 -6.82 2.00 11.45
CA SER A 247 -7.89 2.76 10.82
C SER A 247 -7.35 3.93 10.01
N SER A 248 -8.02 4.27 8.93
CA SER A 248 -7.62 5.35 8.03
C SER A 248 -8.82 6.03 7.37
N VAL A 249 -8.71 7.35 7.19
CA VAL A 249 -9.66 8.17 6.41
C VAL A 249 -8.93 9.30 5.72
N SER A 250 -9.37 9.64 4.49
CA SER A 250 -8.80 10.72 3.68
C SER A 250 -9.26 12.12 4.10
N ILE A 251 -9.34 12.35 5.41
CA ILE A 251 -9.54 13.65 6.05
C ILE A 251 -8.48 13.77 7.14
N PRO A 252 -7.51 14.70 7.05
CA PRO A 252 -6.47 14.82 8.06
C PRO A 252 -6.97 15.51 9.35
N GLY A 253 -6.18 15.42 10.41
CA GLY A 253 -6.42 16.19 11.62
C GLY A 253 -7.61 15.71 12.47
N PRO A 254 -8.14 16.58 13.37
CA PRO A 254 -9.14 16.19 14.38
C PRO A 254 -10.46 15.66 13.82
N GLU A 255 -10.89 16.15 12.65
CA GLU A 255 -12.12 15.71 11.99
C GLU A 255 -12.04 14.22 11.61
N GLY A 256 -11.01 13.83 10.85
CA GLY A 256 -10.81 12.43 10.49
C GLY A 256 -10.61 11.51 11.70
N GLN A 257 -9.94 12.01 12.75
CA GLN A 257 -9.77 11.24 14.00
C GLN A 257 -11.10 11.01 14.72
N SER A 258 -12.03 11.97 14.66
CA SER A 258 -13.37 11.82 15.23
C SER A 258 -14.19 10.78 14.45
N MET A 259 -14.07 10.76 13.12
CA MET A 259 -14.70 9.73 12.29
C MET A 259 -14.15 8.33 12.55
N ILE A 260 -12.82 8.21 12.72
CA ILE A 260 -12.18 6.94 13.10
C ILE A 260 -12.68 6.45 14.45
N GLU A 261 -12.80 7.34 15.43
CA GLU A 261 -13.32 6.97 16.76
C GLU A 261 -14.77 6.47 16.68
N ALA A 262 -15.63 7.15 15.92
CA ALA A 262 -16.99 6.70 15.66
C ALA A 262 -17.04 5.34 14.94
N ALA A 263 -16.13 5.09 14.00
CA ALA A 263 -16.01 3.80 13.31
C ALA A 263 -15.66 2.66 14.28
N LEU A 264 -14.71 2.87 15.19
CA LEU A 264 -14.35 1.88 16.22
C LEU A 264 -15.52 1.58 17.16
N GLN A 265 -16.26 2.61 17.60
CA GLN A 265 -17.44 2.39 18.44
C GLN A 265 -18.50 1.56 17.72
N LYS A 266 -18.74 1.83 16.42
CA LYS A 266 -19.65 1.02 15.60
C LYS A 266 -19.16 -0.40 15.38
N LEU A 267 -17.86 -0.59 15.22
CA LEU A 267 -17.25 -1.92 15.12
C LEU A 267 -17.56 -2.74 16.37
N PHE A 268 -17.35 -2.18 17.56
CA PHE A 268 -17.59 -2.88 18.83
C PHE A 268 -19.06 -3.22 19.04
N GLN A 269 -19.96 -2.30 18.69
CA GLN A 269 -21.41 -2.55 18.71
C GLN A 269 -21.82 -3.68 17.76
N SER A 270 -21.19 -3.76 16.59
CA SER A 270 -21.53 -4.75 15.55
C SER A 270 -20.88 -6.12 15.79
N ALA A 271 -19.70 -6.16 16.42
CA ALA A 271 -18.98 -7.39 16.73
C ALA A 271 -19.56 -8.19 17.90
N ALA A 272 -20.64 -7.68 18.53
CA ALA A 272 -21.38 -8.29 19.64
C ALA A 272 -20.56 -8.53 20.93
N ASP A 273 -19.45 -7.81 21.11
CA ASP A 273 -18.73 -7.74 22.38
C ASP A 273 -18.79 -6.30 22.94
N PRO A 274 -19.89 -5.94 23.62
CA PRO A 274 -20.09 -4.58 24.15
C PRO A 274 -19.10 -4.21 25.26
N ASN A 275 -18.32 -5.17 25.78
CA ASN A 275 -17.28 -4.93 26.77
C ASN A 275 -15.91 -4.66 26.13
N THR A 276 -15.81 -4.67 24.81
CA THR A 276 -14.57 -4.33 24.09
C THR A 276 -14.14 -2.91 24.43
N LYS A 277 -12.89 -2.77 24.88
CA LYS A 277 -12.28 -1.48 25.20
C LYS A 277 -11.06 -1.27 24.33
N VAL A 278 -10.83 -0.03 23.96
CA VAL A 278 -9.52 0.40 23.44
C VAL A 278 -8.56 0.47 24.63
N LEU A 279 -7.57 -0.40 24.66
CA LEU A 279 -6.54 -0.44 25.70
C LEU A 279 -5.49 0.64 25.49
N TRP A 280 -5.15 0.89 24.22
CA TRP A 280 -4.17 1.88 23.82
C TRP A 280 -4.46 2.36 22.41
N SER A 281 -4.11 3.61 22.10
CA SER A 281 -4.20 4.13 20.74
C SER A 281 -3.14 5.18 20.43
N LEU A 282 -2.62 5.13 19.21
CA LEU A 282 -1.82 6.17 18.58
C LEU A 282 -2.62 6.79 17.44
N ARG A 283 -2.67 8.12 17.39
CA ARG A 283 -3.34 8.90 16.34
C ARG A 283 -2.33 9.80 15.68
N TYR A 284 -2.31 9.84 14.35
CA TYR A 284 -1.37 10.66 13.61
C TYR A 284 -1.93 11.07 12.24
N THR A 285 -1.35 12.13 11.68
CA THR A 285 -1.56 12.49 10.27
C THR A 285 -0.36 11.97 9.49
N GLN A 286 -0.61 11.08 8.53
CA GLN A 286 0.43 10.59 7.65
C GLN A 286 0.54 11.50 6.42
N LEU A 287 1.77 11.82 6.05
CA LEU A 287 2.11 12.51 4.82
C LEU A 287 2.55 11.48 3.78
N GLY A 288 2.12 11.64 2.54
CA GLY A 288 2.54 10.76 1.47
C GLY A 288 1.91 11.11 0.14
N ARG A 289 1.94 10.13 -0.76
CA ARG A 289 1.45 10.22 -2.13
C ARG A 289 0.04 9.62 -2.22
N GLY A 290 -0.96 10.41 -2.60
CA GLY A 290 -2.29 9.91 -2.95
C GLY A 290 -2.34 9.29 -4.35
N ALA A 291 -3.50 8.75 -4.71
CA ALA A 291 -3.69 8.01 -5.97
C ALA A 291 -3.49 8.84 -7.25
N SER A 292 -3.56 10.17 -7.16
CA SER A 292 -3.40 11.10 -8.28
C SER A 292 -1.94 11.45 -8.62
N HIS A 293 -1.01 11.10 -7.75
CA HIS A 293 0.41 11.47 -7.89
C HIS A 293 1.23 10.27 -8.37
N ASN A 294 2.20 10.50 -9.27
CA ASN A 294 3.07 9.44 -9.80
C ASN A 294 4.16 8.99 -8.82
N ALA A 295 4.61 7.74 -8.93
CA ALA A 295 5.70 7.16 -8.15
C ALA A 295 7.09 7.39 -8.78
N ASP A 296 7.27 8.50 -9.50
CA ASP A 296 8.49 8.77 -10.26
C ASP A 296 9.64 9.20 -9.34
N LEU A 297 10.86 8.79 -9.72
CA LEU A 297 12.09 9.22 -9.07
C LEU A 297 12.37 10.69 -9.39
N SER A 298 12.89 11.42 -8.41
CA SER A 298 13.46 12.75 -8.63
C SER A 298 14.98 12.70 -8.55
N CYS A 299 15.67 13.33 -9.49
CA CYS A 299 17.13 13.40 -9.50
C CYS A 299 17.58 14.87 -9.42
N PRO A 300 17.70 15.46 -8.22
CA PRO A 300 18.13 16.85 -8.05
C PRO A 300 19.54 17.13 -8.62
N SER A 301 20.37 16.09 -8.72
CA SER A 301 21.68 16.11 -9.40
C SER A 301 22.03 14.71 -9.90
N LYS A 302 23.09 14.57 -10.73
CA LYS A 302 23.55 13.29 -11.32
C LYS A 302 23.76 12.18 -10.27
N ASN A 303 24.21 12.54 -9.07
CA ASN A 303 24.61 11.60 -8.02
C ASN A 303 23.57 11.43 -6.90
N VAL A 304 22.43 12.15 -6.97
CA VAL A 304 21.40 12.14 -5.91
C VAL A 304 20.10 11.61 -6.49
N ILE A 305 19.66 10.46 -6.00
CA ILE A 305 18.39 9.83 -6.38
C ILE A 305 17.43 9.95 -5.20
N CYS A 306 16.33 10.67 -5.41
CA CYS A 306 15.27 10.85 -4.42
C CYS A 306 14.09 9.92 -4.73
N LEU A 307 13.80 9.02 -3.80
CA LEU A 307 12.61 8.16 -3.83
C LEU A 307 11.35 9.01 -3.56
N PRO A 308 10.23 8.73 -4.25
CA PRO A 308 8.97 9.43 -4.00
C PRO A 308 8.49 9.20 -2.56
N PRO A 309 7.61 10.07 -2.02
CA PRO A 309 6.96 9.79 -0.74
C PRO A 309 6.21 8.47 -0.77
N VAL A 310 6.07 7.89 0.43
CA VAL A 310 5.31 6.65 0.63
C VAL A 310 3.88 6.78 0.08
N SER A 311 3.41 5.74 -0.59
CA SER A 311 2.02 5.65 -1.02
C SER A 311 1.10 5.67 0.20
N LEU A 312 0.03 6.46 0.12
CA LEU A 312 -1.02 6.48 1.12
C LEU A 312 -2.08 5.41 0.87
N ASP A 313 -2.00 4.65 -0.23
CA ASP A 313 -2.94 3.56 -0.58
C ASP A 313 -3.04 2.55 0.60
N LEU A 314 -4.20 1.90 0.68
CA LEU A 314 -4.47 0.87 1.70
C LEU A 314 -3.97 -0.50 1.26
N ALA A 315 -3.83 -0.72 -0.05
CA ALA A 315 -3.16 -1.89 -0.60
C ALA A 315 -1.64 -1.68 -0.67
N PHE A 316 -0.89 -2.78 -0.71
CA PHE A 316 0.54 -2.72 -1.00
C PHE A 316 0.76 -2.10 -2.39
N ASP A 317 1.68 -1.15 -2.46
CA ASP A 317 2.00 -0.42 -3.69
C ASP A 317 3.01 -1.21 -4.53
N ASP A 318 2.52 -2.01 -5.49
CA ASP A 318 3.38 -2.81 -6.37
C ASP A 318 4.37 -1.93 -7.15
N THR A 319 4.03 -0.66 -7.43
CA THR A 319 4.90 0.27 -8.17
C THR A 319 6.19 0.59 -7.42
N LEU A 320 6.25 0.33 -6.10
CA LEU A 320 7.46 0.47 -5.31
C LEU A 320 8.62 -0.36 -5.88
N ILE A 321 8.35 -1.58 -6.33
CA ILE A 321 9.38 -2.47 -6.90
C ILE A 321 9.89 -1.89 -8.22
N ASP A 322 9.00 -1.34 -9.05
CA ASP A 322 9.39 -0.67 -10.30
C ASP A 322 10.23 0.59 -10.03
N THR A 323 9.87 1.38 -9.01
CA THR A 323 10.64 2.56 -8.59
C THR A 323 12.03 2.18 -8.09
N VAL A 324 12.15 1.11 -7.30
CA VAL A 324 13.45 0.58 -6.84
C VAL A 324 14.27 0.06 -8.03
N LYS A 325 13.64 -0.65 -8.97
CA LYS A 325 14.30 -1.11 -10.20
C LYS A 325 14.86 0.05 -11.02
N LYS A 326 14.07 1.10 -11.24
CA LYS A 326 14.52 2.33 -11.93
C LYS A 326 15.73 2.96 -11.23
N ALA A 327 15.73 3.02 -9.90
CA ALA A 327 16.85 3.57 -9.14
C ALA A 327 18.10 2.71 -9.30
N TRP A 328 17.95 1.38 -9.29
CA TRP A 328 19.04 0.44 -9.56
C TRP A 328 19.60 0.60 -10.99
N GLU A 329 18.74 0.74 -12.00
CA GLU A 329 19.16 0.98 -13.39
C GLU A 329 19.97 2.28 -13.53
N LEU A 330 19.55 3.36 -12.84
CA LEU A 330 20.28 4.62 -12.81
C LEU A 330 21.68 4.52 -12.17
N ILE A 331 21.82 3.65 -11.17
CA ILE A 331 23.10 3.43 -10.47
C ILE A 331 24.04 2.55 -11.30
N MET A 332 23.50 1.50 -11.94
CA MET A 332 24.28 0.55 -12.74
C MET A 332 24.64 1.09 -14.13
N GLY A 333 23.86 2.02 -14.68
CA GLY A 333 24.12 2.61 -16.00
C GLY A 333 24.14 1.55 -17.11
N GLU A 334 25.20 1.52 -17.91
CA GLU A 334 25.37 0.54 -19.00
C GLU A 334 25.55 -0.90 -18.52
N GLU A 335 25.95 -1.10 -17.25
CA GLU A 335 26.10 -2.41 -16.64
C GLU A 335 24.76 -2.99 -16.14
N ALA A 336 23.65 -2.27 -16.32
CA ALA A 336 22.33 -2.70 -15.88
C ALA A 336 21.80 -3.88 -16.72
N ALA A 337 22.11 -5.11 -16.31
CA ALA A 337 21.49 -6.30 -16.86
C ALA A 337 20.07 -6.49 -16.29
N GLN A 338 19.04 -5.88 -16.90
CA GLN A 338 17.65 -5.86 -16.37
C GLN A 338 17.09 -7.23 -15.96
N HIS A 339 17.55 -8.29 -16.61
CA HIS A 339 17.13 -9.66 -16.32
C HIS A 339 17.75 -10.23 -15.04
N GLU A 340 18.73 -9.58 -14.43
CA GLU A 340 19.39 -9.94 -13.18
C GLU A 340 18.79 -9.24 -11.96
N PHE A 341 17.96 -8.20 -12.16
CA PHE A 341 17.32 -7.49 -11.06
C PHE A 341 16.48 -8.45 -10.19
N MET A 342 16.74 -8.43 -8.87
CA MET A 342 16.13 -9.34 -7.88
C MET A 342 16.30 -10.84 -8.18
N LYS A 343 17.31 -11.22 -8.97
CA LYS A 343 17.78 -12.61 -9.04
C LYS A 343 18.90 -12.80 -8.03
N PHE A 344 18.62 -13.59 -7.01
CA PHE A 344 19.61 -14.00 -6.02
C PHE A 344 20.17 -15.35 -6.44
N GLU A 345 21.50 -15.46 -6.52
CA GLU A 345 22.15 -16.76 -6.73
C GLU A 345 21.81 -17.69 -5.57
N ASP A 346 21.49 -18.94 -5.90
CA ASP A 346 21.30 -19.97 -4.91
C ASP A 346 22.66 -20.29 -4.27
N ARG A 347 22.75 -20.15 -2.94
CA ARG A 347 23.99 -20.36 -2.18
C ARG A 347 24.03 -21.71 -1.48
N GLU A 348 23.09 -22.63 -1.75
CA GLU A 348 23.23 -24.04 -1.36
C GLU A 348 24.43 -24.65 -2.11
N GLY A 349 25.62 -24.59 -1.51
CA GLY A 349 26.88 -25.13 -2.04
C GLY A 349 28.11 -24.21 -1.88
N ALA A 350 27.92 -22.92 -1.59
CA ALA A 350 29.02 -21.95 -1.48
C ALA A 350 29.92 -22.13 -0.23
N TYR A 351 29.58 -23.08 0.65
CA TYR A 351 30.36 -23.44 1.85
C TYR A 351 30.96 -24.85 1.79
N GLU A 352 30.94 -25.50 0.60
CA GLU A 352 31.55 -26.83 0.39
C GLU A 352 32.98 -26.77 -0.21
N GLU A 353 33.59 -25.59 -0.34
CA GLU A 353 35.01 -25.44 -0.73
C GLU A 353 35.95 -25.11 0.43
#